data_AF-A0A0B1SQ44-F1
#
_entry.id   AF-A0A0B1SQ44-F1
#
_cell.length_a   1.000
_cell.length_b   1.000
_cell.length_c   1.000
_cell.angle_alpha   90.00
_cell.angle_beta   90.00
_cell.angle_gamma   90.00
#
_symmetry.space_group_name_H-M   'P 1'
#
loop_
_entity.id
_entity.type
_entity.pdbx_description
1 polymer ?
#
loop_
_entity_poly.entity_id
_entity_poly.type
_entity_poly.pdbx_seq_one_letter_code
_entity_poly.pdbx_strand_id
1 'polypeptide(L)'
;MWRHGDRSPTDTYKNDPFQEGNWTFGGGGFGQLSPVYVRATDTNRTIVSALSNLVGMFGQQDIGHKPDIDFPSAADWPVGFVPVAVHTLHKPTDYVGHPDADCKRRSDLWKMAMNSDELQEYKKRKDVS
;
A
#
# COMPACT_ATOMS: atom_id res chain seq x y z
N MET A 1 0.82 -10.47 10.93
CA MET A 1 0.11 -11.00 9.74
C MET A 1 -1.23 -10.28 9.71
N TRP A 2 -1.47 -9.42 8.72
CA TRP A 2 -2.71 -8.62 8.64
C TRP A 2 -3.51 -9.05 7.40
N ARG A 3 -4.84 -8.94 7.48
CA ARG A 3 -5.75 -9.17 6.35
C ARG A 3 -6.15 -7.84 5.71
N HIS A 4 -6.81 -7.95 4.55
CA HIS A 4 -7.29 -6.84 3.73
C HIS A 4 -8.12 -5.80 4.54
N GLY A 5 -8.30 -4.60 3.96
CA GLY A 5 -9.24 -3.59 4.48
C GLY A 5 -10.70 -4.05 4.36
N ASP A 6 -11.66 -3.17 4.58
CA ASP A 6 -13.07 -3.51 4.37
C ASP A 6 -13.32 -4.02 2.94
N ARG A 7 -14.26 -4.94 2.79
CA ARG A 7 -14.63 -5.54 1.51
C ARG A 7 -16.03 -6.14 1.59
N SER A 8 -16.73 -6.21 0.46
CA SER A 8 -17.94 -7.00 0.36
C SER A 8 -17.62 -8.51 0.47
N PRO A 9 -18.61 -9.37 0.76
CA PRO A 9 -18.45 -10.81 0.69
C PRO A 9 -17.85 -11.24 -0.65
N THR A 10 -17.11 -12.35 -0.66
CA THR A 10 -16.56 -12.91 -1.91
C THR A 10 -17.48 -13.97 -2.52
N ASP A 11 -18.41 -14.49 -1.72
CA ASP A 11 -19.47 -15.42 -2.09
C ASP A 11 -20.53 -15.40 -0.97
N THR A 12 -21.71 -15.93 -1.23
CA THR A 12 -22.77 -16.10 -0.22
C THR A 12 -23.50 -17.44 -0.34
N TYR A 13 -24.35 -17.75 0.64
CA TYR A 13 -25.17 -18.96 0.64
C TYR A 13 -26.46 -18.76 -0.16
N LYS A 14 -27.01 -19.86 -0.69
CA LYS A 14 -28.12 -19.87 -1.66
C LYS A 14 -29.37 -19.07 -1.26
N ASN A 15 -29.63 -18.93 0.04
CA ASN A 15 -30.82 -18.27 0.57
C ASN A 15 -30.50 -16.96 1.31
N ASP A 16 -29.34 -16.36 1.06
CA ASP A 16 -29.00 -15.06 1.65
C ASP A 16 -29.96 -13.98 1.12
N PRO A 17 -30.67 -13.22 1.96
CA PRO A 17 -31.47 -12.09 1.50
C PRO A 17 -30.61 -10.95 0.90
N PHE A 18 -29.30 -10.88 1.18
CA PHE A 18 -28.39 -9.86 0.66
C PHE A 18 -27.48 -10.43 -0.42
N GLN A 19 -27.94 -10.34 -1.66
CA GLN A 19 -27.24 -10.82 -2.85
C GLN A 19 -26.23 -9.78 -3.35
N GLU A 20 -25.42 -10.14 -4.36
CA GLU A 20 -24.36 -9.28 -4.91
C GLU A 20 -24.82 -7.84 -5.19
N GLY A 21 -26.03 -7.68 -5.76
CA GLY A 21 -26.61 -6.36 -6.05
C GLY A 21 -26.91 -5.48 -4.83
N ASN A 22 -26.87 -6.02 -3.61
CA ASN A 22 -26.96 -5.26 -2.36
C ASN A 22 -25.63 -4.61 -1.95
N TRP A 23 -24.51 -5.01 -2.56
CA TRP A 23 -23.16 -4.52 -2.26
C TRP A 23 -22.71 -3.51 -3.31
N THR A 24 -23.29 -2.31 -3.26
CA THR A 24 -23.10 -1.30 -4.30
C THR A 24 -21.85 -0.44 -4.13
N PHE A 25 -21.22 -0.46 -2.95
CA PHE A 25 -20.05 0.35 -2.62
C PHE A 25 -18.72 -0.38 -2.92
N GLY A 26 -17.77 0.35 -3.51
CA GLY A 26 -16.41 -0.11 -3.79
C GLY A 26 -16.35 -1.24 -4.82
N GLY A 27 -16.75 -0.94 -6.06
CA GLY A 27 -16.68 -1.89 -7.17
C GLY A 27 -17.98 -2.60 -7.53
N GLY A 28 -19.08 -2.35 -6.80
CA GLY A 28 -20.43 -2.66 -7.26
C GLY A 28 -20.81 -4.15 -7.27
N GLY A 29 -20.26 -4.95 -6.37
CA GLY A 29 -20.59 -6.36 -6.22
C GLY A 29 -19.75 -7.05 -5.13
N PHE A 30 -19.65 -8.37 -5.21
CA PHE A 30 -18.81 -9.16 -4.31
C PHE A 30 -17.33 -8.99 -4.67
N GLY A 31 -16.46 -8.86 -3.67
CA GLY A 31 -15.01 -8.78 -3.89
C GLY A 31 -14.31 -7.66 -3.12
N GLN A 32 -13.16 -7.22 -3.65
CA GLN A 32 -12.34 -6.18 -3.04
C GLN A 32 -12.88 -4.80 -3.40
N LEU A 33 -12.77 -3.83 -2.47
CA LEU A 33 -13.20 -2.45 -2.72
C LEU A 33 -12.40 -1.74 -3.83
N SER A 34 -11.18 -2.18 -4.11
CA SER A 34 -10.33 -1.63 -5.16
C SER A 34 -9.65 -2.73 -5.99
N PRO A 35 -9.55 -2.58 -7.33
CA PRO A 35 -8.83 -3.53 -8.19
C PRO A 35 -7.31 -3.44 -8.03
N VAL A 36 -6.80 -2.48 -7.25
CA VAL A 36 -5.38 -2.23 -7.03
C VAL A 36 -4.93 -2.71 -5.66
N TYR A 37 -3.71 -3.25 -5.61
CA TYR A 37 -3.05 -3.64 -4.37
C TYR A 37 -1.92 -2.66 -4.07
N VAL A 38 -1.97 -2.03 -2.89
CA VAL A 38 -0.95 -1.08 -2.45
C VAL A 38 -0.34 -1.59 -1.15
N ARG A 39 1.00 -1.59 -1.09
CA ARG A 39 1.75 -1.98 0.10
C ARG A 39 2.77 -0.91 0.46
N ALA A 40 2.86 -0.59 1.74
CA ALA A 40 3.92 0.24 2.31
C ALA A 40 4.58 -0.48 3.50
N THR A 41 5.84 -0.14 3.77
CA THR A 41 6.51 -0.58 5.01
C THR A 41 5.80 0.00 6.24
N ASP A 42 5.92 -0.66 7.38
CA ASP A 42 5.29 -0.25 8.65
C ASP A 42 6.03 0.93 9.29
N THR A 43 6.02 2.06 8.58
CA THR A 43 6.56 3.35 9.03
C THR A 43 5.66 4.48 8.57
N ASN A 44 5.38 5.44 9.46
CA ASN A 44 4.46 6.54 9.15
C ASN A 44 4.78 7.27 7.84
N ARG A 45 6.07 7.54 7.58
CA ARG A 45 6.49 8.27 6.37
C ARG A 45 6.13 7.54 5.08
N THR A 46 6.13 6.21 5.05
CA THR A 46 5.82 5.43 3.84
C THR A 46 4.33 5.21 3.70
N ILE A 47 3.62 4.97 4.81
CA ILE A 47 2.15 4.87 4.82
C ILE A 47 1.51 6.19 4.37
N VAL A 48 1.93 7.32 4.96
CA VAL A 48 1.39 8.64 4.60
C VAL A 48 1.76 9.01 3.17
N SER A 49 3.00 8.74 2.73
CA SER A 49 3.38 8.98 1.33
C SER A 49 2.55 8.16 0.34
N ALA A 50 2.26 6.89 0.66
CA ALA A 50 1.41 6.03 -0.16
C ALA A 50 -0.03 6.59 -0.23
N LEU A 51 -0.61 6.97 0.91
CA LEU A 51 -1.94 7.59 0.96
C LEU A 51 -1.98 8.90 0.16
N SER A 52 -0.98 9.77 0.30
CA SER A 52 -0.90 11.02 -0.47
C SER A 52 -0.84 10.79 -1.98
N ASN A 53 -0.11 9.76 -2.41
CA ASN A 53 -0.05 9.37 -3.82
C ASN A 53 -1.43 8.88 -4.31
N LEU A 54 -2.11 8.04 -3.51
CA LEU A 54 -3.43 7.52 -3.83
C LEU A 54 -4.51 8.61 -3.88
N VAL A 55 -4.44 9.60 -2.99
CA VAL A 55 -5.31 10.78 -3.06
C VAL A 55 -5.06 11.56 -4.36
N GLY A 56 -3.82 11.70 -4.80
CA GLY A 56 -3.53 12.34 -6.09
C GLY A 56 -4.01 11.52 -7.30
N MET A 57 -3.95 10.19 -7.21
CA MET A 57 -4.27 9.27 -8.30
C MET A 57 -5.78 9.00 -8.44
N PHE A 58 -6.47 8.82 -7.31
CA PHE A 58 -7.88 8.41 -7.26
C PHE A 58 -8.80 9.48 -6.63
N GLY A 59 -8.24 10.58 -6.12
CA GLY A 59 -9.00 11.65 -5.48
C GLY A 59 -9.54 12.72 -6.44
N GLN A 60 -9.48 12.48 -7.76
CA GLN A 60 -9.85 13.46 -8.76
C GLN A 60 -11.35 13.43 -9.04
N GLN A 61 -12.01 14.59 -8.92
CA GLN A 61 -13.44 14.72 -9.23
C GLN A 61 -13.69 14.48 -10.72
N ASP A 62 -14.78 13.77 -11.02
CA ASP A 62 -15.28 13.50 -12.39
C ASP A 62 -14.31 12.76 -13.33
N ILE A 63 -13.20 12.23 -12.81
CA ILE A 63 -12.21 11.46 -13.56
C ILE A 63 -12.26 10.01 -13.09
N GLY A 64 -13.17 9.23 -13.69
CA GLY A 64 -13.26 7.78 -13.48
C GLY A 64 -13.94 7.33 -12.19
N HIS A 65 -14.14 8.21 -11.21
CA HIS A 65 -14.78 7.90 -9.93
C HIS A 65 -16.17 8.52 -9.81
N LYS A 66 -17.14 7.75 -9.30
CA LYS A 66 -18.54 8.14 -9.19
C LYS A 66 -19.02 8.19 -7.74
N PRO A 67 -19.75 9.24 -7.34
CA PRO A 67 -20.46 9.26 -6.06
C PRO A 67 -21.39 8.06 -5.92
N ASP A 68 -21.50 7.54 -4.70
CA ASP A 68 -22.26 6.35 -4.28
C ASP A 68 -21.87 5.02 -4.94
N ILE A 69 -20.76 5.02 -5.69
CA ILE A 69 -20.12 3.82 -6.23
C ILE A 69 -18.71 3.68 -5.65
N ASP A 70 -17.87 4.69 -5.85
CA ASP A 70 -16.47 4.68 -5.42
C ASP A 70 -16.26 5.40 -4.08
N PHE A 71 -17.14 6.35 -3.76
CA PHE A 71 -17.13 7.09 -2.50
C PHE A 71 -18.54 7.62 -2.15
N PRO A 72 -18.90 7.81 -0.88
CA PRO A 72 -20.24 8.27 -0.49
C PRO A 72 -20.54 9.70 -0.95
N SER A 73 -21.78 9.97 -1.38
CA SER A 73 -22.29 11.34 -1.63
C SER A 73 -22.73 12.08 -0.35
N ALA A 74 -22.31 11.60 0.83
CA ALA A 74 -22.67 12.19 2.12
C ALA A 74 -22.04 13.59 2.29
N ALA A 75 -22.78 14.51 2.91
CA ALA A 75 -22.33 15.90 3.13
C ALA A 75 -21.03 16.00 3.95
N ASP A 76 -20.81 15.06 4.87
CA ASP A 76 -19.60 15.00 5.72
C ASP A 76 -18.44 14.23 5.05
N TRP A 77 -18.64 13.72 3.83
CA TRP A 77 -17.60 13.01 3.08
C TRP A 77 -16.89 13.97 2.11
N PRO A 78 -15.55 13.96 2.04
CA PRO A 78 -14.83 14.79 1.08
C PRO A 78 -15.14 14.36 -0.36
N VAL A 79 -15.72 15.27 -1.16
CA VAL A 79 -16.10 14.98 -2.54
C VAL A 79 -14.89 14.59 -3.38
N GLY A 80 -14.95 13.39 -3.98
CA GLY A 80 -13.87 12.82 -4.79
C GLY A 80 -12.88 11.96 -4.01
N PHE A 81 -12.96 11.89 -2.67
CA PHE A 81 -12.05 11.05 -1.89
C PHE A 81 -12.46 9.58 -1.95
N VAL A 82 -11.68 8.78 -2.68
CA VAL A 82 -11.83 7.31 -2.77
C VAL A 82 -10.94 6.64 -1.71
N PRO A 83 -11.50 5.85 -0.78
CA PRO A 83 -10.71 5.14 0.21
C PRO A 83 -10.00 3.94 -0.43
N VAL A 84 -8.68 4.03 -0.62
CA VAL A 84 -7.85 2.93 -1.13
C VAL A 84 -6.97 2.37 -0.02
N ALA A 85 -7.05 1.06 0.20
CA ALA A 85 -6.32 0.40 1.28
C ALA A 85 -4.81 0.37 1.01
N VAL A 86 -4.01 0.81 2.00
CA VAL A 86 -2.55 0.62 2.02
C VAL A 86 -2.22 -0.48 3.02
N HIS A 87 -1.77 -1.63 2.51
CA HIS A 87 -1.40 -2.75 3.36
C HIS A 87 0.00 -2.57 3.92
N THR A 88 0.19 -3.03 5.15
CA THR A 88 1.50 -3.03 5.78
C THR A 88 1.74 -4.31 6.57
N LEU A 89 3.00 -4.55 6.92
CA LEU A 89 3.43 -5.73 7.65
C LEU A 89 4.40 -5.27 8.73
N HIS A 90 4.22 -5.78 9.95
CA HIS A 90 5.04 -5.40 11.08
C HIS A 90 6.53 -5.49 10.73
N LYS A 91 7.28 -4.40 10.95
CA LYS A 91 8.62 -4.19 10.39
C LYS A 91 9.61 -5.36 10.58
N PRO A 92 9.72 -6.03 11.76
CA PRO A 92 10.58 -7.20 11.95
C PRO A 92 10.23 -8.42 11.08
N THR A 93 8.98 -8.49 10.61
CA THR A 93 8.45 -9.57 9.77
C THR A 93 8.25 -9.15 8.31
N ASP A 94 8.62 -7.92 7.95
CA ASP A 94 8.52 -7.41 6.59
C ASP A 94 9.75 -7.80 5.77
N TYR A 95 9.76 -9.00 5.20
CA TYR A 95 10.90 -9.48 4.40
C TYR A 95 10.92 -8.98 2.94
N VAL A 96 10.01 -8.07 2.58
CA VAL A 96 9.89 -7.56 1.19
C VAL A 96 10.19 -6.07 1.12
N GLY A 97 9.56 -5.27 1.99
CA GLY A 97 9.66 -3.82 1.96
C GLY A 97 10.77 -3.26 2.85
N HIS A 98 11.22 -4.01 3.86
CA HIS A 98 12.22 -3.54 4.81
C HIS A 98 13.64 -3.94 4.35
N PRO A 99 14.44 -3.00 3.80
CA PRO A 99 15.79 -3.31 3.32
C PRO A 99 16.74 -3.69 4.45
N ASP A 100 16.40 -3.29 5.69
CA ASP A 100 17.17 -3.61 6.89
C ASP A 100 16.69 -4.83 7.65
N ALA A 101 15.93 -5.71 6.98
CA ALA A 101 15.52 -6.99 7.56
C ALA A 101 16.73 -7.76 8.11
N ASP A 102 16.53 -8.45 9.23
CA ASP A 102 17.62 -9.18 9.87
C ASP A 102 18.15 -10.28 8.94
N CYS A 103 19.41 -10.13 8.55
CA CYS A 103 20.07 -10.99 7.59
C CYS A 103 21.57 -10.99 7.87
N LYS A 104 22.09 -12.10 8.41
CA LYS A 104 23.52 -12.27 8.72
C LYS A 104 24.41 -12.01 7.50
N ARG A 105 23.98 -12.50 6.34
CA ARG A 105 24.72 -12.35 5.08
C ARG A 105 24.90 -10.89 4.67
N ARG A 106 23.94 -10.02 4.97
CA ARG A 106 24.04 -8.58 4.68
C ARG A 106 25.24 -7.96 5.40
N SER A 107 25.43 -8.29 6.68
CA SER A 107 26.55 -7.77 7.47
C SER A 107 27.91 -8.23 6.93
N ASP A 108 28.00 -9.49 6.48
CA ASP A 108 29.23 -10.01 5.88
C ASP A 108 29.54 -9.34 4.54
N LEU A 109 28.53 -9.22 3.68
CA LEU A 109 28.65 -8.54 2.38
C LEU A 109 29.00 -7.06 2.55
N TRP A 110 28.42 -6.38 3.54
CA TRP A 110 28.74 -4.99 3.84
C TRP A 110 30.19 -4.82 4.28
N LYS A 111 30.72 -5.73 5.11
CA LYS A 111 32.15 -5.72 5.49
C LYS A 111 33.06 -5.96 4.27
N MET A 112 32.70 -6.91 3.41
CA MET A 112 33.44 -7.18 2.17
C MET A 112 33.44 -5.95 1.26
N ALA A 113 32.28 -5.34 1.04
CA ALA A 113 32.13 -4.14 0.21
C ALA A 113 32.87 -2.93 0.81
N MET A 114 32.86 -2.76 2.14
CA MET A 114 33.58 -1.68 2.80
C MET A 114 35.10 -1.82 2.72
N ASN A 115 35.61 -3.05 2.56
CA ASN A 115 37.03 -3.35 2.47
C ASN A 115 37.53 -3.59 1.04
N SER A 116 36.67 -3.48 0.03
CA SER A 116 37.08 -3.68 -1.37
C SER A 116 37.95 -2.51 -1.85
N ASP A 117 38.86 -2.81 -2.78
CA ASP A 117 39.74 -1.80 -3.38
C ASP A 117 38.91 -0.66 -4.00
N GLU A 118 37.84 -0.99 -4.76
CA GLU A 118 36.92 -0.03 -5.36
C GLU A 118 36.41 1.03 -4.36
N LEU A 119 35.90 0.60 -3.20
CA LEU A 119 35.33 1.52 -2.23
C LEU A 119 36.41 2.27 -1.45
N GLN A 120 37.55 1.62 -1.20
CA GLN A 120 38.70 2.24 -0.55
C GLN A 120 39.33 3.31 -1.43
N GLU A 121 39.43 3.07 -2.73
CA GLU A 121 39.89 4.05 -3.72
C GLU A 121 38.91 5.20 -3.86
N TYR A 122 37.60 4.92 -3.93
CA TYR A 122 36.57 5.95 -3.96
C TYR A 122 36.67 6.90 -2.75
N LYS A 123 36.84 6.35 -1.54
CA LYS A 123 37.00 7.15 -0.31
C LYS A 123 38.27 8.00 -0.29
N LYS A 124 39.32 7.61 -1.01
CA LYS A 124 40.59 8.36 -1.09
C LYS A 124 40.55 9.51 -2.11
N ARG A 125 39.49 9.63 -2.90
CA ARG A 125 39.35 10.72 -3.87
C ARG A 125 39.13 12.06 -3.17
N LYS A 126 39.81 13.10 -3.65
CA LYS A 126 39.77 14.46 -3.07
C LYS A 126 38.40 15.16 -3.18
N ASP A 127 37.53 14.71 -4.08
CA ASP A 127 36.17 15.25 -4.25
C ASP A 127 35.14 14.57 -3.34
N VAL A 128 35.53 13.52 -2.62
CA VAL A 128 34.68 12.77 -1.69
C VAL A 128 35.05 13.05 -0.23
N SER A 129 36.35 13.24 0.07
CA SER A 129 36.88 13.46 1.43
C SER A 129 36.82 14.90 1.91
#